data_AF-A0A954HEL8-F1
#
_entry.id   AF-A0A954HEL8-F1
#
_cell.length_a   1.000
_cell.length_b   1.000
_cell.length_c   1.000
_cell.angle_alpha   90.00
_cell.angle_beta   90.00
_cell.angle_gamma   90.00
#
_symmetry.space_group_name_H-M   'P 1'
#
loop_
_entity.id
_entity.type
_entity.pdbx_description
1 polymer ?
#
loop_
_entity_poly.entity_id
_entity_poly.type
_entity_poly.pdbx_seq_one_letter_code
_entity_poly.pdbx_strand_id
1 'polypeptide(L)'
;MFGKAEKGHICLQDHGNLVAFRNIKIRELPDSGEAPEPIDGTLDLGVEVAFPNLEWEGWSPEDDRGRAQTFRPIFITHAGDGTNNLYVAEQNGLLYSFPAEKSAKKAKLLLDITERVKYSDRQNEEGLLGMAFHPNFKENGYLFVYYTLEDDAHTSVVSRFTFDKASGKFAADSEKEFMRIDQPFWNHNGGTIAFGPEGCLYIALGDGGSGNDPYNNAQNLSVLLGSVLRIDVNKASGDKPYSIPADNPFVGKEGAQPEIYAYGFRNIWRMAFDRETGHLWAGDVGQNLWEEIDIITKGGNYGWNLREGFHTFSNQSSSDRGDLIAPVWEYDHQVGKSITGGGVYRGKVIPELAGKYVYADYVSGKIYALHYDEAAKKVVSNESIPSNKMPVITFGDDAAGEMYFGIVTGDGKGIYRFVKK
;
A
#
# COMPACT_ATOMS: atom_id res chain seq x y z
N MET A 1 12.59 25.12 0.30
CA MET A 1 13.93 25.48 0.81
C MET A 1 13.78 25.62 2.32
N PHE A 2 14.39 24.73 3.11
CA PHE A 2 14.39 24.90 4.57
C PHE A 2 15.42 25.97 4.91
N GLY A 3 15.00 27.05 5.58
CA GLY A 3 15.92 28.02 6.16
C GLY A 3 16.52 27.46 7.46
N LYS A 4 17.76 27.84 7.79
CA LYS A 4 18.26 27.65 9.15
C LYS A 4 17.59 28.68 10.04
N ALA A 5 17.03 28.25 11.17
CA ALA A 5 16.45 29.17 12.14
C ALA A 5 17.58 30.02 12.75
N GLU A 6 17.53 31.33 12.53
CA GLU A 6 18.34 32.32 13.24
C GLU A 6 17.46 33.07 14.26
N LYS A 7 18.05 33.95 15.08
CA LYS A 7 17.26 34.89 15.90
C LYS A 7 16.58 35.90 14.98
N GLY A 8 15.26 35.81 14.84
CA GLY A 8 14.48 36.74 14.03
C GLY A 8 12.97 36.63 14.32
N HIS A 9 12.18 37.48 13.67
CA HIS A 9 10.73 37.39 13.67
C HIS A 9 10.29 36.91 12.29
N ILE A 10 9.41 35.91 12.23
CA ILE A 10 8.75 35.52 10.98
C ILE A 10 7.52 36.41 10.82
N CYS A 11 7.52 37.27 9.80
CA CYS A 11 6.34 38.05 9.43
C CYS A 11 5.46 37.20 8.52
N LEU A 12 4.29 36.80 9.01
CA LEU A 12 3.28 36.11 8.21
C LEU A 12 2.33 37.16 7.63
N GLN A 13 2.28 37.28 6.31
CA GLN A 13 1.36 38.19 5.62
C GLN A 13 0.04 37.47 5.34
N ASP A 14 -1.04 37.97 5.93
CA ASP A 14 -2.40 37.47 5.69
C ASP A 14 -2.90 37.93 4.32
N HIS A 15 -3.12 36.99 3.41
CA HIS A 15 -3.65 37.25 2.06
C HIS A 15 -5.16 36.95 1.96
N GLY A 16 -5.87 36.70 3.07
CA GLY A 16 -7.31 36.43 3.06
C GLY A 16 -7.71 35.13 2.36
N ASN A 17 -6.75 34.21 2.14
CA ASN A 17 -6.97 32.91 1.51
C ASN A 17 -6.88 31.79 2.57
N LEU A 18 -7.95 31.00 2.72
CA LEU A 18 -8.04 29.89 3.68
C LEU A 18 -6.92 28.84 3.54
N VAL A 19 -6.24 28.79 2.39
CA VAL A 19 -5.13 27.86 2.12
C VAL A 19 -3.77 28.40 2.62
N ALA A 20 -3.62 29.71 2.78
CA ALA A 20 -2.32 30.36 3.04
C ALA A 20 -1.79 30.18 4.47
N PHE A 21 -2.63 29.74 5.41
CA PHE A 21 -2.24 29.57 6.82
C PHE A 21 -1.49 28.27 7.13
N ARG A 22 -1.25 27.38 6.16
CA ARG A 22 -0.75 26.05 6.47
C ARG A 22 0.80 26.02 6.59
N ASN A 23 1.22 26.30 7.83
CA ASN A 23 2.25 25.60 8.61
C ASN A 23 3.71 25.96 8.32
N ILE A 24 4.27 26.90 9.11
CA ILE A 24 5.71 26.85 9.44
C ILE A 24 5.94 25.52 10.14
N LYS A 25 6.69 24.63 9.51
CA LYS A 25 7.10 23.37 10.10
C LYS A 25 8.46 23.54 10.75
N ILE A 26 8.53 23.23 12.04
CA ILE A 26 9.77 23.18 12.77
C ILE A 26 10.25 21.74 12.73
N ARG A 27 11.45 21.55 12.17
CA ARG A 27 12.17 20.28 12.22
C ARG A 27 13.38 20.47 13.10
N GLU A 28 13.41 19.73 14.20
CA GLU A 28 14.58 19.69 15.07
C GLU A 28 15.56 18.66 14.53
N LEU A 29 16.83 19.05 14.43
CA LEU A 29 17.90 18.18 13.96
C LEU A 29 19.01 18.13 15.01
N PRO A 30 19.78 17.03 15.04
CA PRO A 30 21.04 17.00 15.77
C PRO A 30 22.00 18.08 15.27
N ASP A 31 23.04 18.37 16.05
CA ASP A 31 24.09 19.35 15.70
C ASP A 31 24.79 19.05 14.36
N SER A 32 24.76 17.79 13.91
CA SER A 32 25.24 17.36 12.58
C SER A 32 24.47 18.02 11.42
N GLY A 33 23.21 18.43 11.64
CA GLY A 33 22.30 18.93 10.61
C GLY A 33 21.67 17.81 9.75
N GLU A 34 21.89 16.55 10.12
CA GLU A 34 21.37 15.37 9.43
C GLU A 34 20.53 14.54 10.39
N ALA A 35 19.35 14.13 9.93
CA ALA A 35 18.51 13.19 10.65
C ALA A 35 19.25 11.85 10.84
N PRO A 36 19.15 11.22 12.02
CA PRO A 36 19.77 9.92 12.25
C PRO A 36 19.14 8.86 11.33
N GLU A 37 19.95 7.91 10.88
CA GLU A 37 19.41 6.72 10.22
C GLU A 37 18.54 5.94 11.23
N PRO A 38 17.36 5.46 10.82
CA PRO A 38 16.43 4.78 11.71
C PRO A 38 16.82 3.30 11.83
N ILE A 39 18.08 2.99 12.13
CA ILE A 39 18.58 1.61 12.18
C ILE A 39 19.44 1.34 13.41
N ASP A 40 19.31 0.13 13.94
CA ASP A 40 20.13 -0.44 14.99
C ASP A 40 21.25 -1.34 14.43
N GLY A 41 21.18 -1.66 13.14
CA GLY A 41 22.16 -2.53 12.48
C GLY A 41 21.88 -2.79 10.99
N THR A 42 22.70 -3.68 10.43
CA THR A 42 22.60 -4.12 9.04
C THR A 42 22.62 -5.64 9.00
N LEU A 43 21.63 -6.25 8.37
CA LEU A 43 21.57 -7.69 8.18
C LEU A 43 22.58 -8.14 7.12
N ASP A 44 23.19 -9.30 7.34
CA ASP A 44 24.11 -9.93 6.36
C ASP A 44 23.33 -10.67 5.26
N LEU A 45 22.52 -9.90 4.55
CA LEU A 45 21.67 -10.36 3.46
C LEU A 45 22.01 -9.60 2.18
N GLY A 46 21.59 -10.18 1.06
CA GLY A 46 21.57 -9.57 -0.25
C GLY A 46 20.22 -9.77 -0.94
N VAL A 47 20.13 -9.25 -2.15
CA VAL A 47 18.96 -9.41 -3.01
C VAL A 47 19.39 -9.84 -4.41
N GLU A 48 18.59 -10.67 -5.06
CA GLU A 48 18.81 -11.08 -6.45
C GLU A 48 17.48 -11.11 -7.22
N VAL A 49 17.57 -11.06 -8.56
CA VAL A 49 16.42 -11.30 -9.43
C VAL A 49 15.88 -12.70 -9.15
N ALA A 50 14.61 -12.80 -8.79
CA ALA A 50 13.98 -14.05 -8.38
C ALA A 50 13.78 -15.01 -9.56
N PHE A 51 13.44 -14.48 -10.73
CA PHE A 51 13.08 -15.25 -11.93
C PHE A 51 13.83 -14.73 -13.17
N PRO A 52 15.14 -15.02 -13.30
CA PRO A 52 16.00 -14.37 -14.29
C PRO A 52 15.68 -14.74 -15.76
N ASN A 53 14.94 -15.83 -15.98
CA ASN A 53 14.58 -16.35 -17.30
C ASN A 53 13.08 -16.21 -17.61
N LEU A 54 12.33 -15.47 -16.80
CA LEU A 54 10.89 -15.34 -16.94
C LEU A 54 10.55 -14.35 -18.06
N GLU A 55 9.69 -14.79 -18.97
CA GLU A 55 9.09 -13.97 -20.01
C GLU A 55 7.58 -13.80 -19.75
N TRP A 56 7.05 -12.62 -20.04
CA TRP A 56 5.65 -12.26 -19.79
C TRP A 56 4.82 -12.42 -21.06
N GLU A 57 3.76 -13.25 -21.04
CA GLU A 57 2.91 -13.46 -22.21
C GLU A 57 2.30 -12.14 -22.71
N GLY A 58 2.59 -11.76 -23.95
CA GLY A 58 2.03 -10.57 -24.58
C GLY A 58 2.70 -9.25 -24.15
N TRP A 59 3.80 -9.29 -23.41
CA TRP A 59 4.58 -8.10 -23.07
C TRP A 59 5.98 -8.15 -23.70
N SER A 60 6.48 -6.98 -24.09
CA SER A 60 7.79 -6.79 -24.69
C SER A 60 8.41 -5.48 -24.17
N PRO A 61 9.76 -5.41 -24.00
CA PRO A 61 10.47 -4.17 -23.67
C PRO A 61 10.21 -3.01 -24.63
N GLU A 62 9.79 -3.30 -25.85
CA GLU A 62 9.45 -2.32 -26.88
C GLU A 62 8.04 -2.63 -27.43
N ASP A 63 7.27 -1.58 -27.73
CA ASP A 63 5.99 -1.71 -28.41
C ASP A 63 6.16 -1.90 -29.93
N ASP A 64 5.06 -2.10 -30.66
CA ASP A 64 5.06 -2.30 -32.12
C ASP A 64 5.64 -1.11 -32.92
N ARG A 65 5.88 0.03 -32.25
CA ARG A 65 6.48 1.25 -32.83
C ARG A 65 7.94 1.45 -32.40
N GLY A 66 8.52 0.48 -31.68
CA GLY A 66 9.88 0.55 -31.14
C GLY A 66 10.04 1.51 -29.98
N ARG A 67 8.94 1.89 -29.30
CA ARG A 67 9.00 2.73 -28.09
C ARG A 67 9.24 1.83 -26.88
N ALA A 68 10.21 2.22 -26.05
CA ALA A 68 10.48 1.52 -24.80
C ALA A 68 9.24 1.49 -23.90
N GLN A 69 8.99 0.33 -23.32
CA GLN A 69 7.95 0.05 -22.34
C GLN A 69 8.58 -0.26 -20.99
N THR A 70 7.82 -0.08 -19.92
CA THR A 70 8.20 -0.55 -18.59
C THR A 70 7.24 -1.62 -18.12
N PHE A 71 7.75 -2.58 -17.37
CA PHE A 71 6.98 -3.55 -16.62
C PHE A 71 6.88 -3.08 -15.17
N ARG A 72 5.66 -2.97 -14.65
CA ARG A 72 5.39 -2.38 -13.34
C ARG A 72 4.64 -3.37 -12.44
N PRO A 73 5.34 -4.32 -11.80
CA PRO A 73 4.72 -5.30 -10.92
C PRO A 73 4.21 -4.60 -9.66
N ILE A 74 2.91 -4.32 -9.63
CA ILE A 74 2.28 -3.53 -8.58
C ILE A 74 1.76 -4.43 -7.45
N PHE A 75 1.54 -5.71 -7.71
CA PHE A 75 1.13 -6.67 -6.68
C PHE A 75 1.73 -8.04 -6.94
N ILE A 76 2.16 -8.73 -5.89
CA ILE A 76 2.72 -10.09 -5.94
C ILE A 76 2.01 -10.89 -4.86
N THR A 77 1.46 -12.06 -5.19
CA THR A 77 0.79 -12.90 -4.19
C THR A 77 0.65 -14.34 -4.67
N HIS A 78 0.04 -15.18 -3.84
CA HIS A 78 -0.43 -16.51 -4.19
C HIS A 78 -1.96 -16.62 -3.98
N ALA A 79 -2.58 -17.61 -4.60
CA ALA A 79 -4.02 -17.83 -4.48
C ALA A 79 -4.42 -18.77 -3.32
N GLY A 80 -3.46 -19.41 -2.65
CA GLY A 80 -3.73 -20.33 -1.54
C GLY A 80 -4.44 -21.62 -1.98
N ASP A 81 -4.37 -21.94 -3.27
CA ASP A 81 -5.08 -23.04 -3.92
C ASP A 81 -4.28 -24.36 -3.98
N GLY A 82 -3.05 -24.35 -3.47
CA GLY A 82 -2.14 -25.49 -3.46
C GLY A 82 -1.35 -25.68 -4.76
N THR A 83 -1.42 -24.74 -5.72
CA THR A 83 -0.67 -24.82 -6.98
C THR A 83 0.80 -24.42 -6.86
N ASN A 84 1.15 -23.69 -5.80
CA ASN A 84 2.45 -23.02 -5.64
C ASN A 84 2.77 -22.04 -6.79
N ASN A 85 1.74 -21.48 -7.43
CA ASN A 85 1.92 -20.40 -8.39
C ASN A 85 2.01 -19.05 -7.68
N LEU A 86 2.87 -18.19 -8.21
CA LEU A 86 2.81 -16.76 -7.99
C LEU A 86 1.86 -16.12 -8.99
N TYR A 87 1.26 -15.02 -8.55
CA TYR A 87 0.39 -14.16 -9.31
C TYR A 87 0.91 -12.74 -9.20
N VAL A 88 1.05 -12.09 -10.35
CA VAL A 88 1.64 -10.75 -10.44
C VAL A 88 0.72 -9.85 -11.23
N ALA A 89 0.21 -8.82 -10.57
CA ALA A 89 -0.51 -7.74 -11.23
C ALA A 89 0.48 -6.69 -11.73
N GLU A 90 0.22 -6.19 -12.93
CA GLU A 90 0.92 -5.09 -13.57
C GLU A 90 0.02 -3.84 -13.54
N GLN A 91 0.59 -2.68 -13.27
CA GLN A 91 -0.15 -1.44 -12.97
C GLN A 91 -1.09 -0.99 -14.11
N ASN A 92 -0.86 -1.39 -15.36
CA ASN A 92 -1.74 -1.09 -16.50
C ASN A 92 -3.00 -1.97 -16.56
N GLY A 93 -3.20 -2.92 -15.64
CA GLY A 93 -4.42 -3.75 -15.63
C GLY A 93 -4.24 -5.16 -16.18
N LEU A 94 -3.05 -5.74 -16.04
CA LEU A 94 -2.76 -7.11 -16.45
C LEU A 94 -2.50 -7.98 -15.21
N LEU A 95 -2.94 -9.24 -15.25
CA LEU A 95 -2.62 -10.24 -14.23
C LEU A 95 -1.96 -11.45 -14.87
N TYR A 96 -0.82 -11.84 -14.30
CA TYR A 96 -0.03 -12.97 -14.75
C TYR A 96 0.06 -14.07 -13.69
N SER A 97 0.34 -15.30 -14.12
CA SER A 97 0.64 -16.42 -13.22
C SER A 97 1.74 -17.35 -13.75
N PHE A 98 2.56 -17.86 -12.84
CA PHE A 98 3.64 -18.82 -13.11
C PHE A 98 4.04 -19.59 -11.83
N PRO A 99 4.69 -20.76 -11.94
CA PRO A 99 5.21 -21.49 -10.78
C PRO A 99 6.23 -20.65 -9.99
N ALA A 100 6.16 -20.67 -8.66
CA ALA A 100 7.09 -19.96 -7.76
C ALA A 100 8.49 -20.61 -7.69
N GLU A 101 9.11 -20.85 -8.85
CA GLU A 101 10.38 -21.53 -8.99
C GLU A 101 11.37 -20.67 -9.80
N LYS A 102 12.64 -20.62 -9.38
CA LYS A 102 13.69 -19.85 -10.09
C LYS A 102 13.82 -20.23 -11.58
N SER A 103 13.46 -21.47 -11.92
CA SER A 103 13.47 -22.02 -13.28
C SER A 103 12.25 -21.63 -14.14
N ALA A 104 11.27 -20.90 -13.60
CA ALA A 104 10.12 -20.45 -14.37
C ALA A 104 10.55 -19.64 -15.60
N LYS A 105 9.96 -19.98 -16.76
CA LYS A 105 10.32 -19.42 -18.07
C LYS A 105 9.24 -18.52 -18.67
N LYS A 106 7.97 -18.79 -18.35
CA LYS A 106 6.85 -18.08 -18.94
C LYS A 106 5.78 -17.78 -17.89
N ALA A 107 5.36 -16.53 -17.83
CA ALA A 107 4.20 -16.07 -17.10
C ALA A 107 2.99 -16.01 -18.03
N LYS A 108 1.93 -16.76 -17.70
CA LYS A 108 0.69 -16.81 -18.47
C LYS A 108 -0.18 -15.61 -18.11
N LEU A 109 -0.70 -14.90 -19.12
CA LEU A 109 -1.69 -13.85 -18.92
C LEU A 109 -3.04 -14.45 -18.54
N LEU A 110 -3.58 -14.03 -17.39
CA LEU A 110 -4.84 -14.52 -16.82
C LEU A 110 -5.98 -13.50 -16.86
N LEU A 111 -5.69 -12.20 -16.78
CA LEU A 111 -6.69 -11.14 -16.88
C LEU A 111 -6.07 -9.97 -17.63
N ASP A 112 -6.86 -9.38 -18.53
CA ASP A 112 -6.54 -8.13 -19.21
C ASP A 112 -7.75 -7.21 -19.10
N ILE A 113 -7.55 -6.11 -18.37
CA ILE A 113 -8.52 -5.03 -18.21
C ILE A 113 -7.88 -3.68 -18.57
N THR A 114 -6.85 -3.68 -19.41
CA THR A 114 -6.10 -2.47 -19.81
C THR A 114 -7.01 -1.38 -20.37
N GLU A 115 -8.05 -1.74 -21.12
CA GLU A 115 -9.04 -0.80 -21.66
C GLU A 115 -9.91 -0.12 -20.59
N ARG A 116 -9.97 -0.65 -19.36
CA ARG A 116 -10.76 -0.10 -18.24
C ARG A 116 -9.93 0.73 -17.28
N VAL A 117 -8.62 0.53 -17.27
CA VAL A 117 -7.71 1.04 -16.23
C VAL A 117 -7.08 2.35 -16.68
N LYS A 118 -7.30 3.42 -15.90
CA LYS A 118 -6.57 4.68 -16.06
C LYS A 118 -5.15 4.53 -15.57
N TYR A 119 -4.18 4.73 -16.44
CA TYR A 119 -2.78 4.86 -16.04
C TYR A 119 -2.02 5.87 -16.89
N SER A 120 -1.13 6.62 -16.26
CA SER A 120 -0.13 7.47 -16.92
C SER A 120 1.16 7.49 -16.13
N ASP A 121 2.31 7.40 -16.81
CA ASP A 121 3.63 7.48 -16.15
C ASP A 121 3.83 8.78 -15.34
N ARG A 122 3.10 9.85 -15.68
CA ARG A 122 3.14 11.12 -14.94
C ARG A 122 2.25 11.11 -13.68
N GLN A 123 1.30 10.19 -13.60
CA GLN A 123 0.28 10.06 -12.57
C GLN A 123 0.42 8.68 -11.91
N ASN A 124 1.57 8.48 -11.26
CA ASN A 124 2.10 7.20 -10.83
C ASN A 124 1.27 6.46 -9.74
N GLU A 125 0.20 7.08 -9.24
CA GLU A 125 -0.69 6.57 -8.19
C GLU A 125 -2.06 6.14 -8.73
N GLU A 126 -2.29 6.25 -10.05
CA GLU A 126 -3.42 5.63 -10.74
C GLU A 126 -3.00 4.26 -11.31
N GLY A 127 -3.98 3.44 -11.70
CA GLY A 127 -3.79 2.14 -12.33
C GLY A 127 -4.58 1.04 -11.65
N LEU A 128 -4.19 -0.21 -11.91
CA LEU A 128 -4.50 -1.35 -11.06
C LEU A 128 -3.58 -1.27 -9.84
N LEU A 129 -4.14 -1.12 -8.64
CA LEU A 129 -3.36 -0.82 -7.42
C LEU A 129 -3.46 -1.91 -6.35
N GLY A 130 -4.54 -2.69 -6.36
CA GLY A 130 -4.74 -3.78 -5.42
C GLY A 130 -5.41 -5.00 -6.05
N MET A 131 -5.09 -6.17 -5.50
CA MET A 131 -5.78 -7.42 -5.81
C MET A 131 -5.82 -8.32 -4.59
N ALA A 132 -6.86 -9.14 -4.49
CA ALA A 132 -6.96 -10.18 -3.47
C ALA A 132 -7.77 -11.37 -3.99
N PHE A 133 -7.21 -12.57 -3.88
CA PHE A 133 -7.98 -13.79 -4.08
C PHE A 133 -8.96 -13.96 -2.92
N HIS A 134 -10.19 -14.36 -3.22
CA HIS A 134 -11.15 -14.71 -2.18
C HIS A 134 -10.60 -15.88 -1.33
N PRO A 135 -10.80 -15.94 0.00
CA PRO A 135 -10.28 -17.03 0.84
C PRO A 135 -10.74 -18.43 0.39
N ASN A 136 -11.93 -18.50 -0.22
CA ASN A 136 -12.49 -19.71 -0.85
C ASN A 136 -12.23 -19.80 -2.37
N PHE A 137 -11.16 -19.19 -2.89
CA PHE A 137 -10.87 -19.11 -4.33
C PHE A 137 -10.88 -20.47 -5.02
N LYS A 138 -10.37 -21.52 -4.37
CA LYS A 138 -10.37 -22.89 -4.90
C LYS A 138 -11.78 -23.38 -5.28
N GLU A 139 -12.78 -22.95 -4.53
CA GLU A 139 -14.17 -23.34 -4.72
C GLU A 139 -14.93 -22.36 -5.62
N ASN A 140 -14.80 -21.05 -5.38
CA ASN A 140 -15.61 -20.03 -6.06
C ASN A 140 -14.93 -19.34 -7.25
N GLY A 141 -13.61 -19.43 -7.39
CA GLY A 141 -12.85 -18.81 -8.46
C GLY A 141 -12.84 -17.27 -8.42
N TYR A 142 -13.10 -16.63 -7.28
CA TYR A 142 -13.23 -15.17 -7.22
C TYR A 142 -11.90 -14.46 -6.95
N LEU A 143 -11.63 -13.46 -7.79
CA LEU A 143 -10.58 -12.47 -7.63
C LEU A 143 -11.22 -11.10 -7.42
N PHE A 144 -10.76 -10.35 -6.44
CA PHE A 144 -11.09 -8.94 -6.25
C PHE A 144 -9.93 -8.07 -6.70
N VAL A 145 -10.24 -6.92 -7.29
CA VAL A 145 -9.26 -5.91 -7.72
C VAL A 145 -9.72 -4.52 -7.32
N TYR A 146 -8.76 -3.61 -7.15
CA TYR A 146 -8.96 -2.18 -6.99
C TYR A 146 -8.21 -1.45 -8.09
N TYR A 147 -8.90 -0.60 -8.84
CA TYR A 147 -8.28 0.16 -9.94
C TYR A 147 -8.95 1.52 -10.18
N THR A 148 -8.27 2.44 -10.85
CA THR A 148 -8.83 3.71 -11.33
C THR A 148 -9.42 3.56 -12.72
N LEU A 149 -10.60 4.13 -12.98
CA LEU A 149 -11.31 4.00 -14.27
C LEU A 149 -10.77 4.93 -15.35
N GLU A 150 -10.56 4.41 -16.56
CA GLU A 150 -10.20 5.23 -17.75
C GLU A 150 -11.38 6.12 -18.19
N ASP A 151 -12.59 5.56 -18.21
CA ASP A 151 -13.78 6.24 -18.75
C ASP A 151 -14.47 7.20 -17.76
N ASP A 152 -14.01 7.23 -16.50
CA ASP A 152 -14.57 8.09 -15.46
C ASP A 152 -13.43 8.68 -14.62
N ALA A 153 -13.09 9.93 -14.92
CA ALA A 153 -11.91 10.59 -14.38
C ALA A 153 -11.97 10.68 -12.85
N HIS A 154 -10.87 10.29 -12.20
CA HIS A 154 -10.73 10.26 -10.75
C HIS A 154 -11.80 9.41 -10.04
N THR A 155 -12.16 8.26 -10.62
CA THR A 155 -13.02 7.28 -9.95
C THR A 155 -12.25 5.99 -9.73
N SER A 156 -12.20 5.52 -8.49
CA SER A 156 -11.66 4.21 -8.14
C SER A 156 -12.78 3.18 -7.99
N VAL A 157 -12.49 1.94 -8.35
CA VAL A 157 -13.46 0.84 -8.36
C VAL A 157 -12.90 -0.37 -7.67
N VAL A 158 -13.71 -0.96 -6.79
CA VAL A 158 -13.51 -2.34 -6.31
C VAL A 158 -14.38 -3.25 -7.15
N SER A 159 -13.78 -4.22 -7.83
CA SER A 159 -14.48 -5.17 -8.70
C SER A 159 -14.10 -6.61 -8.39
N ARG A 160 -15.00 -7.53 -8.75
CA ARG A 160 -14.76 -8.98 -8.68
C ARG A 160 -14.81 -9.60 -10.07
N PHE A 161 -13.80 -10.41 -10.40
CA PHE A 161 -13.74 -11.25 -11.60
C PHE A 161 -13.86 -12.74 -11.22
N THR A 162 -14.40 -13.54 -12.14
CA THR A 162 -14.58 -14.99 -11.96
C THR A 162 -13.61 -15.76 -12.84
N PHE A 163 -12.89 -16.70 -12.24
CA PHE A 163 -11.99 -17.61 -12.94
C PHE A 163 -12.81 -18.62 -13.74
N ASP A 164 -12.60 -18.64 -15.05
CA ASP A 164 -13.16 -19.65 -15.92
C ASP A 164 -12.21 -20.83 -16.04
N LYS A 165 -12.62 -21.98 -15.48
CA LYS A 165 -11.83 -23.22 -15.52
C LYS A 165 -11.66 -23.76 -16.95
N ALA A 166 -12.57 -23.45 -17.88
CA ALA A 166 -12.49 -23.95 -19.25
C ALA A 166 -11.37 -23.26 -20.05
N SER A 167 -11.28 -21.93 -19.97
CA SER A 167 -10.18 -21.16 -20.58
C SER A 167 -8.91 -21.14 -19.74
N GLY A 168 -9.04 -21.38 -18.42
CA GLY A 168 -7.96 -21.24 -17.46
C GLY A 168 -7.47 -19.79 -17.34
N LYS A 169 -8.40 -18.83 -17.46
CA LYS A 169 -8.22 -17.38 -17.36
C LYS A 169 -9.41 -16.76 -16.61
N PHE A 170 -9.29 -15.52 -16.15
CA PHE A 170 -10.43 -14.74 -15.69
C PHE A 170 -11.16 -14.16 -16.89
N ALA A 171 -12.49 -14.30 -16.90
CA ALA A 171 -13.32 -13.73 -17.95
C ALA A 171 -13.50 -12.22 -17.68
N ALA A 172 -12.97 -11.34 -18.54
CA ALA A 172 -13.02 -9.88 -18.31
C ALA A 172 -14.47 -9.33 -18.31
N ASP A 173 -15.39 -10.00 -19.00
CA ASP A 173 -16.83 -9.71 -19.00
C ASP A 173 -17.58 -10.26 -17.77
N SER A 174 -16.92 -11.06 -16.92
CA SER A 174 -17.47 -11.53 -15.64
C SER A 174 -17.39 -10.51 -14.51
N GLU A 175 -16.91 -9.30 -14.81
CA GLU A 175 -16.78 -8.21 -13.87
C GLU A 175 -18.10 -7.96 -13.14
N LYS A 176 -17.99 -7.88 -11.81
CA LYS A 176 -19.04 -7.37 -10.96
C LYS A 176 -18.45 -6.26 -10.10
N GLU A 177 -18.85 -5.04 -10.34
CA GLU A 177 -18.47 -3.90 -9.50
C GLU A 177 -19.08 -4.05 -8.10
N PHE A 178 -18.27 -3.79 -7.09
CA PHE A 178 -18.65 -3.78 -5.69
C PHE A 178 -18.82 -2.37 -5.15
N MET A 179 -17.93 -1.46 -5.53
CA MET A 179 -17.90 -0.10 -5.01
C MET A 179 -17.27 0.82 -6.05
N ARG A 180 -17.85 2.02 -6.22
CA ARG A 180 -17.23 3.17 -6.88
C ARG A 180 -16.92 4.22 -5.84
N ILE A 181 -15.76 4.86 -5.95
CA ILE A 181 -15.22 5.80 -4.98
C ILE A 181 -14.69 7.01 -5.75
N ASP A 182 -15.35 8.15 -5.57
CA ASP A 182 -14.94 9.41 -6.17
C ASP A 182 -13.65 9.91 -5.50
N GLN A 183 -12.66 10.28 -6.30
CA GLN A 183 -11.37 10.82 -5.87
C GLN A 183 -11.30 12.32 -6.28
N PRO A 184 -10.96 13.23 -5.35
CA PRO A 184 -10.81 14.64 -5.68
C PRO A 184 -9.63 14.95 -6.61
N PHE A 185 -8.56 14.15 -6.57
CA PHE A 185 -7.34 14.32 -7.35
C PHE A 185 -6.81 12.97 -7.88
N TRP A 186 -5.80 13.02 -8.77
CA TRP A 186 -5.16 11.85 -9.38
C TRP A 186 -4.23 11.08 -8.43
N ASN A 187 -3.98 11.60 -7.23
CA ASN A 187 -3.04 11.03 -6.27
C ASN A 187 -3.70 10.77 -4.91
N HIS A 188 -3.02 9.99 -4.07
CA HIS A 188 -3.51 9.43 -2.81
C HIS A 188 -4.72 8.50 -2.98
N ASN A 189 -4.70 7.70 -4.05
CA ASN A 189 -5.74 6.72 -4.34
C ASN A 189 -5.70 5.52 -3.39
N GLY A 190 -4.61 5.33 -2.63
CA GLY A 190 -4.36 4.13 -1.82
C GLY A 190 -4.46 2.87 -2.68
N GLY A 191 -5.42 2.00 -2.34
CA GLY A 191 -5.90 0.97 -3.23
C GLY A 191 -5.41 -0.44 -2.92
N THR A 192 -4.58 -0.64 -1.89
CA THR A 192 -4.35 -2.00 -1.41
C THR A 192 -5.65 -2.59 -0.88
N ILE A 193 -5.94 -3.84 -1.26
CA ILE A 193 -7.05 -4.63 -0.73
C ILE A 193 -6.53 -5.95 -0.20
N ALA A 194 -7.11 -6.43 0.90
CA ALA A 194 -6.71 -7.70 1.52
C ALA A 194 -7.89 -8.34 2.25
N PHE A 195 -7.94 -9.66 2.26
CA PHE A 195 -8.87 -10.36 3.14
C PHE A 195 -8.29 -10.48 4.54
N GLY A 196 -9.07 -10.06 5.54
CA GLY A 196 -8.74 -10.30 6.94
C GLY A 196 -8.92 -11.76 7.34
N PRO A 197 -8.39 -12.16 8.51
CA PRO A 197 -8.48 -13.53 9.02
C PRO A 197 -9.94 -14.01 9.22
N GLU A 198 -10.89 -13.08 9.33
CA GLU A 198 -12.32 -13.34 9.44
C GLU A 198 -13.06 -13.45 8.09
N GLY A 199 -12.36 -13.22 6.97
CA GLY A 199 -12.93 -13.33 5.62
C GLY A 199 -13.67 -12.08 5.10
N CYS A 200 -13.56 -10.95 5.79
CA CYS A 200 -14.00 -9.65 5.25
C CYS A 200 -12.93 -9.05 4.33
N LEU A 201 -13.34 -8.26 3.34
CA LEU A 201 -12.44 -7.51 2.48
C LEU A 201 -12.12 -6.15 3.12
N TYR A 202 -10.84 -5.86 3.29
CA TYR A 202 -10.32 -4.57 3.74
C TYR A 202 -9.82 -3.78 2.54
N ILE A 203 -10.12 -2.48 2.50
CA ILE A 203 -9.79 -1.59 1.38
C ILE A 203 -9.13 -0.33 1.96
N ALA A 204 -7.88 -0.07 1.59
CA ALA A 204 -7.17 1.13 2.01
C ALA A 204 -7.42 2.28 1.04
N LEU A 205 -7.82 3.44 1.56
CA LEU A 205 -8.07 4.66 0.79
C LEU A 205 -7.25 5.81 1.39
N GLY A 206 -6.51 6.52 0.54
CA GLY A 206 -5.91 7.79 0.93
C GLY A 206 -6.95 8.90 1.06
N ASP A 207 -6.52 10.08 1.50
CA ASP A 207 -7.34 11.27 1.71
C ASP A 207 -7.91 11.87 0.41
N GLY A 208 -7.53 11.31 -0.74
CA GLY A 208 -7.98 11.71 -2.06
C GLY A 208 -7.14 12.80 -2.73
N GLY A 209 -6.01 13.17 -2.13
CA GLY A 209 -4.91 13.83 -2.83
C GLY A 209 -4.68 15.29 -2.47
N SER A 210 -3.78 15.91 -3.23
CA SER A 210 -3.23 17.25 -2.96
C SER A 210 -2.49 17.38 -1.62
N GLY A 211 -1.98 18.58 -1.34
CA GLY A 211 -1.25 18.87 -0.12
C GLY A 211 -2.19 19.28 1.03
N ASN A 212 -1.89 18.74 2.21
CA ASN A 212 -2.47 19.06 3.52
C ASN A 212 -3.93 18.62 3.71
N ASP A 213 -4.45 17.66 2.94
CA ASP A 213 -5.87 17.26 2.97
C ASP A 213 -6.82 18.48 2.89
N PRO A 214 -7.01 19.07 1.70
CA PRO A 214 -7.78 20.30 1.56
C PRO A 214 -9.25 20.15 1.93
N TYR A 215 -9.80 18.92 1.87
CA TYR A 215 -11.19 18.60 2.19
C TYR A 215 -11.37 18.05 3.60
N ASN A 216 -10.29 17.88 4.36
CA ASN A 216 -10.30 17.30 5.70
C ASN A 216 -10.95 15.89 5.71
N ASN A 217 -10.74 15.14 4.63
CA ASN A 217 -11.33 13.82 4.42
C ASN A 217 -10.86 12.83 5.48
N ALA A 218 -9.58 12.87 5.86
CA ALA A 218 -9.02 11.90 6.79
C ALA A 218 -9.58 12.00 8.21
N GLN A 219 -10.17 13.13 8.60
CA GLN A 219 -10.90 13.28 9.87
C GLN A 219 -12.42 13.31 9.70
N ASN A 220 -12.93 13.16 8.47
CA ASN A 220 -14.35 13.24 8.17
C ASN A 220 -14.97 11.85 7.96
N LEU A 221 -15.64 11.33 8.99
CA LEU A 221 -16.32 10.03 8.92
C LEU A 221 -17.52 10.00 7.95
N SER A 222 -17.97 11.15 7.40
CA SER A 222 -19.08 11.18 6.44
C SER A 222 -18.67 10.78 5.02
N VAL A 223 -17.37 10.60 4.76
CA VAL A 223 -16.82 10.16 3.47
C VAL A 223 -15.92 8.94 3.68
N LEU A 224 -15.64 8.19 2.61
CA LEU A 224 -14.82 6.98 2.68
C LEU A 224 -13.31 7.27 2.64
N LEU A 225 -12.90 8.45 2.17
CA LEU A 225 -11.50 8.79 1.94
C LEU A 225 -10.72 8.97 3.27
N GLY A 226 -9.42 8.69 3.23
CA GLY A 226 -8.51 8.74 4.38
C GLY A 226 -8.79 7.66 5.42
N SER A 227 -9.20 6.48 4.96
CA SER A 227 -9.70 5.40 5.81
C SER A 227 -9.34 4.01 5.31
N VAL A 228 -9.40 3.03 6.22
CA VAL A 228 -9.49 1.62 5.85
C VAL A 228 -10.94 1.19 6.02
N LEU A 229 -11.53 0.65 4.95
CA LEU A 229 -12.88 0.10 4.94
C LEU A 229 -12.86 -1.39 5.27
N ARG A 230 -13.99 -1.93 5.74
CA ARG A 230 -14.21 -3.37 5.94
C ARG A 230 -15.62 -3.77 5.53
N ILE A 231 -15.73 -4.65 4.54
CA ILE A 231 -17.00 -5.12 3.98
C ILE A 231 -17.07 -6.66 3.90
N ASP A 232 -18.27 -7.24 4.05
CA ASP A 232 -18.53 -8.66 3.79
C ASP A 232 -19.04 -8.84 2.36
N VAL A 233 -18.14 -9.34 1.49
CA VAL A 233 -18.40 -9.56 0.06
C VAL A 233 -19.18 -10.85 -0.24
N ASN A 234 -19.48 -11.66 0.78
CA ASN A 234 -20.22 -12.92 0.62
C ASN A 234 -21.74 -12.74 0.68
N LYS A 235 -22.21 -11.54 1.04
CA LYS A 235 -23.63 -11.25 1.22
C LYS A 235 -23.95 -9.89 0.63
N ALA A 236 -24.95 -9.83 -0.24
CA ALA A 236 -25.50 -8.56 -0.69
C ALA A 236 -26.45 -7.98 0.37
N SER A 237 -26.56 -6.66 0.42
CA SER A 237 -27.48 -5.94 1.31
C SER A 237 -28.16 -4.80 0.58
N GLY A 238 -29.46 -4.93 0.34
CA GLY A 238 -30.21 -3.97 -0.51
C GLY A 238 -29.61 -3.91 -1.90
N ASP A 239 -29.31 -2.70 -2.37
CA ASP A 239 -28.72 -2.47 -3.70
C ASP A 239 -27.19 -2.67 -3.72
N LYS A 240 -26.55 -2.86 -2.56
CA LYS A 240 -25.11 -3.10 -2.47
C LYS A 240 -24.80 -4.59 -2.67
N PRO A 241 -23.82 -4.95 -3.51
CA PRO A 241 -23.41 -6.34 -3.72
C PRO A 241 -22.59 -6.91 -2.56
N TYR A 242 -22.37 -6.13 -1.50
CA TYR A 242 -21.77 -6.49 -0.23
C TYR A 242 -22.67 -6.08 0.93
N SER A 243 -22.32 -6.51 2.13
CA SER A 243 -22.97 -6.13 3.38
C SER A 243 -21.95 -5.53 4.34
N ILE A 244 -22.44 -4.75 5.31
CA ILE A 244 -21.59 -4.20 6.35
C ILE A 244 -21.54 -5.19 7.52
N PRO A 245 -20.36 -5.61 7.98
CA PRO A 245 -20.25 -6.38 9.21
C PRO A 245 -20.91 -5.62 10.37
N ALA A 246 -21.83 -6.28 11.08
CA ALA A 246 -22.61 -5.65 12.15
C ALA A 246 -21.75 -5.09 13.29
N ASP A 247 -20.53 -5.60 13.43
CA ASP A 247 -19.58 -5.15 14.43
C ASP A 247 -18.68 -4.01 13.93
N ASN A 248 -18.79 -3.50 12.69
CA ASN A 248 -18.00 -2.34 12.26
C ASN A 248 -18.19 -1.14 13.22
N PRO A 249 -17.12 -0.40 13.54
CA PRO A 249 -17.09 0.55 14.65
C PRO A 249 -18.00 1.78 14.47
N PHE A 250 -18.43 2.07 13.25
CA PHE A 250 -19.25 3.23 12.93
C PHE A 250 -20.68 2.87 12.45
N VAL A 251 -21.08 1.61 12.57
CA VAL A 251 -22.46 1.20 12.29
C VAL A 251 -23.43 1.91 13.23
N GLY A 252 -24.45 2.56 12.68
CA GLY A 252 -25.46 3.29 13.44
C GLY A 252 -25.00 4.64 14.00
N LYS A 253 -23.75 5.06 13.75
CA LYS A 253 -23.28 6.40 14.12
C LYS A 253 -23.79 7.42 13.10
N GLU A 254 -24.58 8.38 13.57
CA GLU A 254 -25.13 9.43 12.70
C GLU A 254 -24.02 10.19 11.98
N GLY A 255 -24.19 10.37 10.66
CA GLY A 255 -23.24 11.08 9.82
C GLY A 255 -21.94 10.32 9.50
N ALA A 256 -21.78 9.07 9.94
CA ALA A 256 -20.61 8.25 9.61
C ALA A 256 -20.93 7.19 8.54
N GLN A 257 -19.96 6.89 7.69
CA GLN A 257 -20.04 5.77 6.74
C GLN A 257 -19.82 4.45 7.49
N PRO A 258 -20.78 3.50 7.41
CA PRO A 258 -20.70 2.25 8.16
C PRO A 258 -19.62 1.28 7.65
N GLU A 259 -19.09 1.50 6.44
CA GLU A 259 -17.96 0.77 5.85
C GLU A 259 -16.64 1.00 6.59
N ILE A 260 -16.47 2.15 7.24
CA ILE A 260 -15.19 2.55 7.84
C ILE A 260 -14.82 1.60 8.99
N TYR A 261 -13.60 1.06 8.93
CA TYR A 261 -12.99 0.26 10.00
C TYR A 261 -12.00 1.07 10.82
N ALA A 262 -11.18 1.90 10.19
CA ALA A 262 -10.24 2.83 10.83
C ALA A 262 -10.06 4.05 9.92
N TYR A 263 -9.63 5.19 10.46
CA TYR A 263 -9.54 6.45 9.73
C TYR A 263 -8.36 7.30 10.18
N GLY A 264 -8.13 8.43 9.52
CA GLY A 264 -7.02 9.33 9.83
C GLY A 264 -5.73 8.98 9.10
N PHE A 265 -5.84 8.49 7.86
CA PHE A 265 -4.70 8.14 7.01
C PHE A 265 -4.51 9.13 5.86
N ARG A 266 -3.28 9.30 5.41
CA ARG A 266 -2.94 10.15 4.27
C ARG A 266 -3.00 9.39 2.96
N ASN A 267 -2.18 8.36 2.81
CA ASN A 267 -2.05 7.53 1.62
C ASN A 267 -1.34 6.21 1.97
N ILE A 268 -2.09 5.25 2.53
CA ILE A 268 -1.59 3.88 2.71
C ILE A 268 -1.29 3.29 1.33
N TRP A 269 0.00 3.10 1.01
CA TRP A 269 0.43 2.50 -0.25
C TRP A 269 0.31 0.98 -0.21
N ARG A 270 0.86 0.34 0.85
CA ARG A 270 0.69 -1.10 1.12
C ARG A 270 0.22 -1.35 2.54
N MET A 271 -0.72 -2.28 2.65
CA MET A 271 -1.10 -2.93 3.90
C MET A 271 -1.14 -4.45 3.74
N ALA A 272 -0.87 -5.18 4.80
CA ALA A 272 -0.92 -6.63 4.82
C ALA A 272 -1.33 -7.15 6.19
N PHE A 273 -2.15 -8.21 6.20
CA PHE A 273 -2.35 -8.99 7.40
C PHE A 273 -1.17 -9.92 7.63
N ASP A 274 -0.63 -9.90 8.84
CA ASP A 274 0.24 -10.97 9.31
C ASP A 274 -0.59 -12.21 9.63
N ARG A 275 -0.29 -13.32 8.95
CA ARG A 275 -1.07 -14.56 9.04
C ARG A 275 -0.96 -15.27 10.38
N GLU A 276 0.08 -14.99 11.16
CA GLU A 276 0.27 -15.62 12.48
C GLU A 276 -0.35 -14.81 13.61
N THR A 277 -0.20 -13.49 13.61
CA THR A 277 -0.71 -12.63 14.69
C THR A 277 -2.10 -12.04 14.40
N GLY A 278 -2.48 -11.93 13.12
CA GLY A 278 -3.69 -11.23 12.69
C GLY A 278 -3.55 -9.70 12.66
N HIS A 279 -2.36 -9.16 12.94
CA HIS A 279 -2.10 -7.72 12.85
C HIS A 279 -2.23 -7.21 11.41
N LEU A 280 -2.94 -6.10 11.23
CA LEU A 280 -2.99 -5.37 9.97
C LEU A 280 -1.90 -4.30 9.96
N TRP A 281 -0.81 -4.56 9.25
CA TRP A 281 0.30 -3.62 9.09
C TRP A 281 0.06 -2.71 7.90
N ALA A 282 0.47 -1.44 8.00
CA ALA A 282 0.40 -0.50 6.89
C ALA A 282 1.61 0.45 6.89
N GLY A 283 2.08 0.82 5.69
CA GLY A 283 2.93 2.01 5.51
C GLY A 283 2.08 3.15 4.97
N ASP A 284 2.00 4.25 5.73
CA ASP A 284 1.27 5.46 5.34
C ASP A 284 2.26 6.55 4.88
N VAL A 285 2.10 7.01 3.64
CA VAL A 285 3.05 7.93 3.01
C VAL A 285 2.92 9.33 3.60
N GLY A 286 4.02 9.82 4.18
CA GLY A 286 4.15 11.16 4.73
C GLY A 286 4.03 12.29 3.72
N GLN A 287 3.92 13.55 4.17
CA GLN A 287 3.87 14.68 3.25
C GLN A 287 5.19 15.45 3.15
N ASN A 288 5.69 15.93 4.28
CA ASN A 288 6.78 16.89 4.34
C ASN A 288 7.96 16.38 5.15
N LEU A 289 7.71 15.76 6.32
CA LEU A 289 8.77 15.51 7.31
C LEU A 289 8.92 14.07 7.74
N TRP A 290 7.83 13.30 7.84
CA TRP A 290 7.88 11.97 8.44
C TRP A 290 7.07 10.96 7.64
N GLU A 291 7.70 9.81 7.40
CA GLU A 291 7.04 8.60 6.92
C GLU A 291 6.69 7.71 8.13
N GLU A 292 5.60 6.93 8.08
CA GLU A 292 5.14 6.15 9.22
C GLU A 292 4.70 4.71 8.90
N ILE A 293 4.77 3.84 9.91
CA ILE A 293 4.25 2.48 9.90
C ILE A 293 3.25 2.33 11.04
N ASP A 294 2.08 1.78 10.72
CA ASP A 294 0.99 1.55 11.66
C ASP A 294 0.64 0.08 11.81
N ILE A 295 0.17 -0.28 13.00
CA ILE A 295 -0.66 -1.48 13.22
C ILE A 295 -2.11 -1.00 13.36
N ILE A 296 -2.92 -1.31 12.35
CA ILE A 296 -4.29 -0.83 12.20
C ILE A 296 -5.24 -1.61 13.12
N THR A 297 -5.99 -0.87 13.94
CA THR A 297 -6.96 -1.43 14.87
C THR A 297 -8.35 -0.85 14.65
N LYS A 298 -9.36 -1.63 15.02
CA LYS A 298 -10.78 -1.31 14.84
C LYS A 298 -11.15 0.00 15.54
N GLY A 299 -11.72 0.93 14.78
CA GLY A 299 -12.16 2.25 15.25
C GLY A 299 -11.02 3.25 15.46
N GLY A 300 -9.79 2.86 15.15
CA GLY A 300 -8.60 3.70 15.36
C GLY A 300 -8.61 4.97 14.52
N ASN A 301 -8.13 6.05 15.12
CA ASN A 301 -7.84 7.32 14.45
C ASN A 301 -6.32 7.52 14.37
N TYR A 302 -5.77 7.49 13.17
CA TYR A 302 -4.33 7.61 12.91
C TYR A 302 -3.90 9.07 12.67
N GLY A 303 -4.85 10.00 12.82
CA GLY A 303 -4.56 11.38 13.13
C GLY A 303 -4.14 12.26 11.96
N TRP A 304 -3.96 11.76 10.74
CA TRP A 304 -3.84 12.63 9.57
C TRP A 304 -5.15 13.43 9.38
N ASN A 305 -5.14 14.74 9.12
CA ASN A 305 -4.00 15.65 8.95
C ASN A 305 -3.65 16.48 10.20
N LEU A 306 -4.09 16.08 11.39
CA LEU A 306 -3.75 16.73 12.66
C LEU A 306 -2.28 16.46 13.05
N ARG A 307 -1.76 15.29 12.69
CA ARG A 307 -0.38 14.86 12.88
C ARG A 307 0.23 14.21 11.64
N GLU A 308 1.55 14.08 11.65
CA GLU A 308 2.38 13.39 10.67
C GLU A 308 3.48 12.68 11.48
N GLY A 309 3.44 11.34 11.55
CA GLY A 309 4.24 10.60 12.53
C GLY A 309 3.79 10.88 13.97
N PHE A 310 4.74 10.99 14.87
CA PHE A 310 4.55 11.42 16.26
C PHE A 310 4.38 12.95 16.40
N HIS A 311 4.39 13.69 15.29
CA HIS A 311 4.52 15.15 15.30
C HIS A 311 3.23 15.87 14.93
N THR A 312 2.99 17.03 15.53
CA THR A 312 1.89 17.92 15.11
C THR A 312 2.13 18.40 13.68
N PHE A 313 1.13 18.28 12.82
CA PHE A 313 1.24 18.66 11.40
C PHE A 313 0.65 20.03 11.09
N SER A 314 -0.54 20.29 11.64
CA SER A 314 -1.31 21.51 11.36
C SER A 314 -1.30 22.46 12.56
N ASN A 315 -1.66 23.73 12.33
CA ASN A 315 -1.86 24.68 13.42
C ASN A 315 -3.06 24.32 14.33
N GLN A 316 -3.85 23.29 13.99
CA GLN A 316 -4.81 22.71 14.92
C GLN A 316 -4.05 21.79 15.86
N SER A 317 -4.10 22.09 17.16
CA SER A 317 -3.37 21.29 18.13
C SER A 317 -3.89 19.84 18.14
N SER A 318 -3.01 18.87 17.94
CA SER A 318 -3.28 17.47 18.20
C SER A 318 -3.17 17.12 19.70
N SER A 319 -2.64 18.04 20.53
CA SER A 319 -2.42 17.84 21.97
C SER A 319 -3.67 17.50 22.77
N ASP A 320 -4.85 17.81 22.24
CA ASP A 320 -6.13 17.68 22.93
C ASP A 320 -6.92 16.44 22.49
N ARG A 321 -6.37 15.65 21.54
CA ARG A 321 -7.00 14.44 20.98
C ARG A 321 -6.35 13.17 21.52
N GLY A 322 -6.73 12.79 22.74
CA GLY A 322 -6.26 11.55 23.39
C GLY A 322 -6.73 10.25 22.72
N ASP A 323 -7.56 10.34 21.67
CA ASP A 323 -8.05 9.23 20.86
C ASP A 323 -7.13 8.84 19.70
N LEU A 324 -6.07 9.62 19.41
CA LEU A 324 -5.15 9.32 18.31
C LEU A 324 -4.24 8.14 18.66
N ILE A 325 -4.14 7.16 17.77
CA ILE A 325 -3.29 5.98 17.92
C ILE A 325 -1.96 6.23 17.25
N ALA A 326 -0.85 6.32 17.99
CA ALA A 326 0.47 6.62 17.43
C ALA A 326 0.97 5.52 16.47
N PRO A 327 1.80 5.86 15.45
CA PRO A 327 2.45 4.85 14.64
C PRO A 327 3.38 3.99 15.50
N VAL A 328 3.71 2.79 15.03
CA VAL A 328 4.69 1.93 15.71
C VAL A 328 6.12 2.27 15.30
N TRP A 329 6.30 2.97 14.19
CA TRP A 329 7.58 3.41 13.67
C TRP A 329 7.44 4.65 12.77
N GLU A 330 8.47 5.49 12.73
CA GLU A 330 8.57 6.61 11.80
C GLU A 330 10.03 6.85 11.38
N TYR A 331 10.23 7.63 10.31
CA TYR A 331 11.56 8.16 9.98
C TYR A 331 11.49 9.47 9.18
N ASP A 332 12.56 10.27 9.27
CA ASP A 332 12.61 11.62 8.71
C ASP A 332 12.75 11.61 7.17
N HIS A 333 12.20 12.62 6.52
CA HIS A 333 12.26 12.82 5.07
C HIS A 333 13.68 13.10 4.50
N GLN A 334 14.68 13.28 5.37
CA GLN A 334 16.11 13.25 5.00
C GLN A 334 16.61 11.82 4.71
N VAL A 335 15.97 10.80 5.27
CA VAL A 335 16.36 9.39 5.15
C VAL A 335 15.67 8.70 3.98
N GLY A 336 14.34 8.88 3.86
CA GLY A 336 13.45 8.40 2.79
C GLY A 336 12.33 9.42 2.55
N LYS A 337 11.40 9.22 1.62
CA LYS A 337 10.34 10.22 1.28
C LYS A 337 9.04 9.63 0.74
N SER A 338 8.94 8.32 0.70
CA SER A 338 7.75 7.63 0.20
C SER A 338 7.82 6.19 0.68
N ILE A 339 7.28 5.94 1.87
CA ILE A 339 7.24 4.59 2.41
C ILE A 339 6.36 3.71 1.54
N THR A 340 6.93 2.61 1.04
CA THR A 340 6.18 1.62 0.27
C THR A 340 5.30 0.78 1.19
N GLY A 341 5.68 0.63 2.47
CA GLY A 341 5.15 -0.42 3.34
C GLY A 341 5.67 -1.79 2.94
N GLY A 342 5.01 -2.85 3.40
CA GLY A 342 5.38 -4.22 3.07
C GLY A 342 4.57 -5.27 3.85
N GLY A 343 5.24 -6.27 4.42
CA GLY A 343 4.58 -7.38 5.11
C GLY A 343 5.49 -8.10 6.09
N VAL A 344 4.92 -9.00 6.90
CA VAL A 344 5.70 -9.79 7.85
C VAL A 344 6.26 -11.03 7.17
N TYR A 345 7.57 -11.25 7.26
CA TYR A 345 8.22 -12.40 6.66
C TYR A 345 7.91 -13.67 7.47
N ARG A 346 7.24 -14.63 6.82
CA ARG A 346 6.84 -15.93 7.39
C ARG A 346 7.48 -17.14 6.67
N GLY A 347 8.42 -16.86 5.77
CA GLY A 347 9.23 -17.87 5.10
C GLY A 347 10.25 -18.52 6.03
N LYS A 348 10.94 -19.53 5.52
CA LYS A 348 11.93 -20.32 6.27
C LYS A 348 13.33 -20.25 5.68
N VAL A 349 13.47 -19.80 4.43
CA VAL A 349 14.78 -19.73 3.75
C VAL A 349 15.68 -18.66 4.37
N ILE A 350 15.11 -17.55 4.84
CA ILE A 350 15.82 -16.41 5.45
C ILE A 350 15.42 -16.26 6.94
N PRO A 351 15.95 -17.11 7.84
CA PRO A 351 15.58 -17.08 9.26
C PRO A 351 15.88 -15.74 9.95
N GLU A 352 16.82 -14.94 9.43
CA GLU A 352 17.16 -13.60 9.92
C GLU A 352 15.99 -12.60 9.80
N LEU A 353 15.01 -12.89 8.94
CA LEU A 353 13.80 -12.10 8.74
C LEU A 353 12.57 -12.67 9.45
N ALA A 354 12.66 -13.86 10.06
CA ALA A 354 11.50 -14.54 10.64
C ALA A 354 10.72 -13.64 11.61
N GLY A 355 9.45 -13.39 11.30
CA GLY A 355 8.55 -12.57 12.11
C GLY A 355 8.80 -11.06 12.07
N LYS A 356 9.76 -10.58 11.29
CA LYS A 356 10.01 -9.14 11.11
C LYS A 356 9.09 -8.57 10.03
N TYR A 357 8.62 -7.35 10.22
CA TYR A 357 7.94 -6.57 9.20
C TYR A 357 8.97 -5.98 8.24
N VAL A 358 9.00 -6.46 7.01
CA VAL A 358 9.93 -6.01 5.97
C VAL A 358 9.24 -4.93 5.16
N TYR A 359 9.90 -3.79 5.00
CA TYR A 359 9.36 -2.64 4.28
C TYR A 359 10.46 -1.90 3.51
N ALA A 360 10.07 -1.00 2.62
CA ALA A 360 10.99 -0.17 1.87
C ALA A 360 10.52 1.28 1.78
N ASP A 361 11.42 2.12 1.32
CA ASP A 361 11.15 3.49 0.88
C ASP A 361 11.42 3.60 -0.62
N TYR A 362 10.43 4.04 -1.40
CA TYR A 362 10.48 4.11 -2.85
C TYR A 362 11.57 5.09 -3.35
N VAL A 363 11.74 6.24 -2.69
CA VAL A 363 12.64 7.30 -3.18
C VAL A 363 14.11 7.02 -2.88
N SER A 364 14.42 6.55 -1.68
CA SER A 364 15.78 6.19 -1.26
C SER A 364 16.19 4.79 -1.72
N GLY A 365 15.21 3.92 -2.01
CA GLY A 365 15.39 2.52 -2.36
C GLY A 365 15.92 1.65 -1.22
N LYS A 366 15.91 2.17 0.02
CA LYS A 366 16.35 1.43 1.20
C LYS A 366 15.27 0.41 1.59
N ILE A 367 15.73 -0.76 2.04
CA ILE A 367 14.88 -1.84 2.54
C ILE A 367 15.27 -2.08 4.00
N TYR A 368 14.28 -2.32 4.85
CA TYR A 368 14.42 -2.46 6.28
C TYR A 368 13.64 -3.68 6.80
N ALA A 369 14.06 -4.20 7.95
CA ALA A 369 13.35 -5.23 8.71
C ALA A 369 13.10 -4.74 10.13
N LEU A 370 11.84 -4.50 10.44
CA LEU A 370 11.35 -4.01 11.72
C LEU A 370 10.98 -5.19 12.62
N HIS A 371 11.55 -5.25 13.82
CA HIS A 371 11.22 -6.26 14.82
C HIS A 371 10.28 -5.66 15.87
N TYR A 372 9.06 -6.18 15.91
CA TYR A 372 8.05 -5.81 16.87
C TYR A 372 7.91 -6.88 17.96
N ASP A 373 8.03 -6.46 19.21
CA ASP A 373 7.79 -7.32 20.37
C ASP A 373 6.31 -7.29 20.73
N GLU A 374 5.64 -8.41 20.48
CA GLU A 374 4.21 -8.61 20.73
C GLU A 374 3.82 -8.44 22.21
N ALA A 375 4.69 -8.84 23.14
CA ALA A 375 4.41 -8.76 24.57
C ALA A 375 4.55 -7.32 25.08
N ALA A 376 5.59 -6.61 24.61
CA ALA A 376 5.86 -5.22 24.98
C ALA A 376 5.08 -4.21 24.14
N LYS A 377 4.43 -4.65 23.05
CA LYS A 377 3.68 -3.84 22.09
C LYS A 377 4.48 -2.66 21.52
N LYS A 378 5.75 -2.92 21.19
CA LYS A 378 6.65 -1.91 20.66
C LYS A 378 7.67 -2.50 19.71
N VAL A 379 8.19 -1.66 18.82
CA VAL A 379 9.40 -1.98 18.06
C VAL A 379 10.59 -2.09 19.02
N VAL A 380 11.41 -3.11 18.83
CA VAL A 380 12.63 -3.36 19.62
C VAL A 380 13.91 -3.24 18.79
N SER A 381 13.81 -3.36 17.47
CA SER A 381 14.92 -3.05 16.57
C SER A 381 14.44 -2.77 15.14
N ASN A 382 15.20 -2.00 14.39
CA ASN A 382 15.06 -1.85 12.95
C ASN A 382 16.42 -2.05 12.26
N GLU A 383 16.49 -2.91 11.25
CA GLU A 383 17.75 -3.25 10.59
C GLU A 383 17.69 -3.01 9.10
N SER A 384 18.77 -2.48 8.51
CA SER A 384 18.84 -2.30 7.06
C SER A 384 19.16 -3.62 6.33
N ILE A 385 18.56 -3.78 5.15
CA ILE A 385 18.87 -4.86 4.20
C ILE A 385 19.56 -4.26 2.97
N PRO A 386 20.81 -4.65 2.66
CA PRO A 386 21.51 -4.16 1.48
C PRO A 386 20.81 -4.52 0.16
N SER A 387 20.35 -3.50 -0.59
CA SER A 387 19.44 -3.66 -1.75
C SER A 387 19.84 -2.90 -3.02
N ASN A 388 21.06 -2.34 -3.10
CA ASN A 388 21.49 -1.44 -4.19
C ASN A 388 20.58 -0.22 -4.43
N LYS A 389 19.78 0.20 -3.44
CA LYS A 389 18.92 1.39 -3.49
C LYS A 389 17.92 1.37 -4.65
N MET A 390 17.30 0.22 -4.90
CA MET A 390 16.27 0.08 -5.95
C MET A 390 14.92 0.66 -5.50
N PRO A 391 14.19 1.41 -6.34
CA PRO A 391 12.84 1.92 -6.01
C PRO A 391 11.81 0.79 -5.89
N VAL A 392 11.60 0.30 -4.66
CA VAL A 392 10.63 -0.77 -4.38
C VAL A 392 9.22 -0.22 -4.42
N ILE A 393 8.36 -0.80 -5.26
CA ILE A 393 6.96 -0.36 -5.43
C ILE A 393 5.94 -1.31 -4.78
N THR A 394 6.33 -2.54 -4.46
CA THR A 394 5.45 -3.52 -3.83
C THR A 394 6.22 -4.64 -3.15
N PHE A 395 5.55 -5.35 -2.25
CA PHE A 395 5.99 -6.59 -1.65
C PHE A 395 4.90 -7.66 -1.83
N GLY A 396 5.30 -8.92 -1.72
CA GLY A 396 4.38 -10.04 -1.69
C GLY A 396 5.09 -11.32 -1.32
N ASP A 397 4.33 -12.38 -1.09
CA ASP A 397 4.85 -13.69 -0.70
C ASP A 397 4.26 -14.83 -1.53
N ASP A 398 4.99 -15.95 -1.58
CA ASP A 398 4.46 -17.22 -2.07
C ASP A 398 3.72 -18.00 -0.96
N ALA A 399 3.13 -19.13 -1.32
CA ALA A 399 2.35 -19.95 -0.38
C ALA A 399 3.20 -20.54 0.78
N ALA A 400 4.53 -20.53 0.66
CA ALA A 400 5.46 -20.94 1.71
C ALA A 400 5.88 -19.77 2.62
N GLY A 401 5.45 -18.55 2.32
CA GLY A 401 5.81 -17.32 3.04
C GLY A 401 7.13 -16.71 2.59
N GLU A 402 7.75 -17.22 1.52
CA GLU A 402 8.95 -16.60 0.98
C GLU A 402 8.59 -15.29 0.30
N MET A 403 9.31 -14.23 0.68
CA MET A 403 8.97 -12.87 0.30
C MET A 403 9.73 -12.41 -0.95
N TYR A 404 9.00 -11.68 -1.77
CA TYR A 404 9.45 -11.01 -2.97
C TYR A 404 9.15 -9.52 -2.87
N PHE A 405 9.89 -8.73 -3.65
CA PHE A 405 9.57 -7.34 -3.88
C PHE A 405 9.66 -7.00 -5.36
N GLY A 406 8.87 -6.01 -5.76
CA GLY A 406 8.76 -5.54 -7.14
C GLY A 406 9.39 -4.17 -7.34
N ILE A 407 10.04 -3.99 -8.49
CA ILE A 407 10.51 -2.70 -9.01
C ILE A 407 10.03 -2.50 -10.44
N VAL A 408 9.94 -1.24 -10.86
CA VAL A 408 9.72 -0.89 -12.28
C VAL A 408 10.97 -1.21 -13.08
N THR A 409 10.83 -1.87 -14.22
CA THR A 409 11.96 -2.21 -15.09
C THR A 409 11.62 -2.09 -16.57
N GLY A 410 12.62 -1.86 -17.42
CA GLY A 410 12.48 -1.92 -18.88
C GLY A 410 12.68 -3.32 -19.47
N ASP A 411 13.22 -4.27 -18.73
CA ASP A 411 13.60 -5.60 -19.25
C ASP A 411 12.70 -6.76 -18.76
N GLY A 412 11.64 -6.44 -18.02
CA GLY A 412 10.70 -7.41 -17.43
C GLY A 412 11.21 -8.13 -16.17
N LYS A 413 12.47 -7.94 -15.77
CA LYS A 413 13.09 -8.56 -14.58
C LYS A 413 12.91 -7.71 -13.32
N GLY A 414 11.65 -7.43 -12.98
CA GLY A 414 11.29 -6.52 -11.89
C GLY A 414 11.09 -7.20 -10.53
N ILE A 415 11.18 -8.52 -10.43
CA ILE A 415 10.87 -9.27 -9.21
C ILE A 415 12.15 -9.79 -8.57
N TYR A 416 12.35 -9.43 -7.31
CA TYR A 416 13.51 -9.76 -6.51
C TYR A 416 13.14 -10.57 -5.28
N ARG A 417 14.14 -11.27 -4.74
CA ARG A 417 14.04 -12.03 -3.49
C ARG A 417 15.26 -11.79 -2.62
N PHE A 418 15.11 -12.05 -1.33
CA PHE A 418 16.21 -12.00 -0.37
C PHE A 418 17.06 -13.27 -0.44
N VAL A 419 18.37 -13.11 -0.24
CA VAL A 419 19.33 -14.21 -0.19
C VAL A 419 20.35 -13.98 0.93
N LYS A 420 20.89 -15.08 1.47
CA LYS A 420 22.05 -15.01 2.35
C LYS A 420 23.29 -14.61 1.54
N LYS A 421 24.19 -13.85 2.16
CA LYS A 421 25.48 -13.50 1.56
C LYS A 421 26.51 -14.61 1.68
#